data_AF-A0AAV7KQD3-F1
#
_entry.id   AF-A0AAV7KQD3-F1
#
_cell.length_a   1.000
_cell.length_b   1.000
_cell.length_c   1.000
_cell.angle_alpha   90.00
_cell.angle_beta   90.00
_cell.angle_gamma   90.00
#
_symmetry.space_group_name_H-M   'P 1'
#
loop_
_entity.id
_entity.type
_entity.pdbx_description
1 polymer ?
#
loop_
_entity_poly.entity_id
_entity_poly.type
_entity_poly.pdbx_seq_one_letter_code
_entity_poly.pdbx_strand_id
1 'polypeptide(L)'
;MVRQNVTGKTWIASEGWSTSYLVPFEKYSELMSSTIGLAMFSGEMVGFQEYFMRTHPSKAPEDIFVRRFWEEAFGCQWLDEDALMMKDNKIKKCTGDEKLESLPISNNMDVRTTYNIYKAVYATVLALKDLMMCIKGGGPFIQETCANISDFHPWQVCFHLNLIMRKSHMCEEEKRQ
;
A
#
# COMPACT_ATOMS: atom_id res chain seq x y z
N MET A 1 8.35 -23.33 -18.85
CA MET A 1 9.66 -22.62 -18.81
C MET A 1 10.66 -23.33 -17.91
N VAL A 2 10.50 -23.30 -16.57
CA VAL A 2 11.40 -24.03 -15.65
C VAL A 2 11.46 -25.52 -16.00
N ARG A 3 10.30 -26.17 -16.16
CA ARG A 3 10.19 -27.59 -16.55
C ARG A 3 10.79 -27.91 -17.93
N GLN A 4 10.97 -26.91 -18.79
CA GLN A 4 11.46 -27.08 -20.16
C GLN A 4 12.91 -26.58 -20.31
N ASN A 5 13.54 -26.15 -19.21
CA ASN A 5 14.92 -25.64 -19.16
C ASN A 5 15.25 -24.60 -20.24
N VAL A 6 14.36 -23.61 -20.41
CA VAL A 6 14.51 -22.56 -21.43
C VAL A 6 15.45 -21.47 -20.90
N THR A 7 16.74 -21.60 -21.16
CA THR A 7 17.79 -20.66 -20.74
C THR A 7 18.18 -19.68 -21.85
N GLY A 8 19.01 -18.67 -21.52
CA GLY A 8 19.58 -17.73 -22.50
C GLY A 8 18.57 -16.74 -23.11
N LYS A 9 17.47 -16.46 -22.41
CA LYS A 9 16.47 -15.46 -22.81
C LYS A 9 16.62 -14.18 -22.00
N THR A 10 16.41 -13.04 -22.65
CA THR A 10 16.25 -11.75 -21.99
C THR A 10 14.76 -11.49 -21.84
N TRP A 11 14.33 -11.16 -20.62
CA TRP A 11 12.93 -10.93 -20.32
C TRP A 11 12.65 -9.44 -20.19
N ILE A 12 11.51 -9.02 -20.71
CA ILE A 12 10.97 -7.68 -20.46
C ILE A 12 9.79 -7.87 -19.53
N ALA A 13 9.94 -7.41 -18.30
CA ALA A 13 8.94 -7.52 -17.26
C ALA A 13 8.05 -6.27 -17.21
N SER A 14 6.74 -6.49 -17.20
CA SER A 14 5.81 -5.44 -16.85
C SER A 14 5.93 -5.13 -15.37
N GLU A 15 5.42 -3.96 -14.98
CA GLU A 15 5.50 -3.49 -13.60
C GLU A 15 4.93 -4.52 -12.61
N GLY A 16 3.78 -5.10 -12.91
CA GLY A 16 3.08 -6.02 -12.01
C GLY A 16 3.82 -7.33 -11.65
N TRP A 17 4.90 -7.71 -12.34
CA TRP A 17 5.69 -8.88 -11.95
C TRP A 17 7.20 -8.64 -11.80
N SER A 18 7.71 -7.49 -12.26
CA SER A 18 9.14 -7.16 -12.18
C SER A 18 9.68 -7.07 -10.74
N THR A 19 8.85 -6.67 -9.78
CA THR A 19 9.18 -6.56 -8.34
C THR A 19 8.32 -7.48 -7.47
N SER A 20 7.54 -8.38 -8.08
CA SER A 20 6.59 -9.21 -7.35
C SER A 20 7.30 -10.31 -6.55
N TYR A 21 6.95 -10.42 -5.26
CA TYR A 21 7.40 -11.54 -4.41
C TYR A 21 6.93 -12.91 -4.91
N LEU A 22 5.90 -12.96 -5.76
CA LEU A 22 5.40 -14.20 -6.38
C LEU A 22 6.37 -14.77 -7.40
N VAL A 23 7.31 -13.95 -7.90
CA VAL A 23 8.39 -14.37 -8.79
C VAL A 23 9.69 -14.42 -7.99
N PRO A 24 10.10 -15.59 -7.48
CA PRO A 24 11.32 -15.70 -6.70
C PRO A 24 12.53 -15.68 -7.64
N PHE A 25 12.91 -14.49 -8.08
CA PHE A 25 14.02 -14.25 -9.03
C PHE A 25 15.32 -14.93 -8.59
N GLU A 26 15.63 -14.89 -7.29
CA GLU A 26 16.81 -15.57 -6.72
C GLU A 26 16.80 -17.08 -6.97
N LYS A 27 15.63 -17.72 -6.86
CA LYS A 27 15.47 -19.17 -7.08
C LYS A 27 15.55 -19.55 -8.56
N TYR A 28 15.22 -18.62 -9.46
CA TYR A 28 15.17 -18.84 -10.90
C TYR A 28 16.21 -18.02 -11.65
N SER A 29 17.33 -17.69 -11.00
CA SER A 29 18.37 -16.81 -11.54
C SER A 29 18.94 -17.33 -12.86
N GLU A 30 19.10 -18.65 -13.04
CA GLU A 30 19.55 -19.26 -14.30
C GLU A 30 18.62 -18.99 -15.50
N LEU A 31 17.34 -18.72 -15.23
CA LEU A 31 16.32 -18.44 -16.24
C LEU A 31 16.03 -16.94 -16.38
N MET A 32 16.18 -16.18 -15.30
CA MET A 32 15.63 -14.83 -15.14
C MET A 32 16.67 -13.75 -14.84
N SER A 33 17.96 -14.08 -14.75
CA SER A 33 19.03 -13.09 -14.46
C SER A 33 19.10 -11.93 -15.45
N SER A 34 18.67 -12.16 -16.70
CA SER A 34 18.58 -11.14 -17.76
C SER A 34 17.20 -10.48 -17.86
N THR A 35 16.50 -10.30 -16.74
CA THR A 35 15.19 -9.61 -16.74
C THR A 35 15.38 -8.10 -16.60
N ILE A 36 14.75 -7.35 -17.50
CA ILE A 36 14.65 -5.89 -17.43
C ILE A 36 13.18 -5.57 -17.14
N GLY A 37 12.92 -4.87 -16.04
CA GLY A 37 11.57 -4.60 -15.56
C GLY A 37 11.29 -3.14 -15.27
N LEU A 38 10.01 -2.77 -15.31
CA LEU A 38 9.54 -1.46 -14.90
C LEU A 38 9.20 -1.47 -13.41
N ALA A 39 9.73 -0.56 -12.61
CA ALA A 39 9.32 -0.43 -11.20
C ALA A 39 8.54 0.87 -10.98
N MET A 40 7.54 0.85 -10.10
CA MET A 40 6.93 2.08 -9.59
C MET A 40 7.97 2.91 -8.82
N PHE A 41 7.84 4.24 -8.90
CA PHE A 41 8.62 5.14 -8.07
C PHE A 41 8.24 4.96 -6.59
N SER A 42 9.24 4.86 -5.72
CA SER A 42 9.06 4.93 -4.27
C SER A 42 9.62 6.23 -3.74
N GLY A 43 8.99 6.78 -2.70
CA GLY A 43 9.55 7.84 -1.88
C GLY A 43 9.61 7.45 -0.41
N GLU A 44 10.05 8.40 0.41
CA GLU A 44 10.07 8.24 1.86
C GLU A 44 8.69 8.49 2.46
N MET A 45 8.26 7.61 3.36
CA MET A 45 7.08 7.80 4.21
C MET A 45 7.54 7.86 5.67
N VAL A 46 7.81 9.07 6.15
CA VAL A 46 8.34 9.29 7.50
C VAL A 46 7.40 8.68 8.53
N GLY A 47 7.94 7.83 9.41
CA GLY A 47 7.18 7.16 10.48
C GLY A 47 6.36 5.95 10.03
N PHE A 48 6.29 5.62 8.74
CA PHE A 48 5.50 4.48 8.26
C PHE A 48 6.03 3.14 8.77
N GLN A 49 7.35 2.93 8.76
CA GLN A 49 7.95 1.70 9.28
C GLN A 49 7.63 1.53 10.77
N GLU A 50 7.76 2.59 11.57
CA GLU A 50 7.45 2.52 12.99
C GLU A 50 5.96 2.30 13.26
N TYR A 51 5.08 2.91 12.46
CA TYR A 51 3.66 2.63 12.50
C TYR A 51 3.38 1.15 12.22
N PHE A 52 3.96 0.60 11.15
CA PHE A 52 3.80 -0.81 10.79
C PHE A 52 4.28 -1.74 11.91
N MET A 53 5.45 -1.48 12.48
CA MET A 53 6.01 -2.29 13.58
C MET A 53 5.17 -2.24 14.86
N ARG A 54 4.35 -1.21 15.03
CA ARG A 54 3.42 -1.07 16.15
C ARG A 54 2.06 -1.72 15.88
N THR A 55 1.80 -2.26 14.69
CA THR A 55 0.57 -2.96 14.36
C THR A 55 0.41 -4.18 15.27
N HIS A 56 -0.76 -4.32 15.90
CA HIS A 56 -0.98 -5.40 16.84
C HIS A 56 -2.49 -5.71 16.97
N PRO A 57 -2.91 -7.00 16.98
CA PRO A 57 -4.31 -7.40 17.09
C PRO A 57 -5.05 -6.81 18.29
N SER A 58 -4.36 -6.62 19.43
CA SER A 58 -4.98 -6.02 20.63
C SER A 58 -5.33 -4.53 20.49
N LYS A 59 -4.70 -3.80 19.57
CA LYS A 59 -4.96 -2.36 19.37
C LYS A 59 -6.22 -2.12 18.55
N ALA A 60 -6.59 -3.09 17.71
CA ALA A 60 -7.79 -3.03 16.88
C ALA A 60 -8.41 -4.44 16.77
N PRO A 61 -9.09 -4.92 17.84
CA PRO A 61 -9.65 -6.28 17.86
C PRO A 61 -10.68 -6.55 16.77
N GLU A 62 -11.40 -5.49 16.35
CA GLU A 62 -12.41 -5.53 15.28
C GLU A 62 -11.80 -5.44 13.88
N ASP A 63 -10.50 -5.14 13.76
CA ASP A 63 -9.82 -5.08 12.47
C ASP A 63 -9.49 -6.49 11.98
N ILE A 64 -10.39 -7.00 11.13
CA ILE A 64 -10.27 -8.32 10.52
C ILE A 64 -8.98 -8.48 9.69
N PHE A 65 -8.43 -7.39 9.16
CA PHE A 65 -7.22 -7.44 8.34
C PHE A 65 -5.98 -7.61 9.22
N VAL A 66 -5.91 -6.88 10.35
CA VAL A 66 -4.82 -7.05 11.32
C VAL A 66 -4.84 -8.46 11.91
N ARG A 67 -6.03 -8.97 12.27
CA ARG A 67 -6.19 -10.33 12.77
C ARG A 67 -5.69 -11.36 11.76
N ARG A 68 -6.13 -11.25 10.50
CA ARG A 68 -5.74 -12.20 9.44
C ARG A 68 -4.27 -12.10 9.06
N PHE A 69 -3.73 -10.88 8.98
CA PHE A 69 -2.32 -10.65 8.74
C PHE A 69 -1.47 -11.37 9.80
N TRP A 70 -1.85 -11.28 11.07
CA TRP A 70 -1.11 -11.92 12.16
C TRP A 70 -1.09 -13.45 12.03
N GLU A 71 -2.24 -14.05 11.72
CA GLU A 71 -2.35 -15.51 11.49
C GLU A 71 -1.42 -15.99 10.38
N GLU A 72 -1.45 -15.31 9.23
CA GLU A 72 -0.63 -15.65 8.06
C GLU A 72 0.86 -15.41 8.33
N ALA A 73 1.20 -14.29 8.95
CA ALA A 73 2.59 -13.92 9.22
C ALA A 73 3.29 -14.89 10.18
N PHE A 74 2.58 -15.38 11.20
CA PHE A 74 3.15 -16.25 12.23
C PHE A 74 2.77 -17.73 12.10
N GLY A 75 2.01 -18.07 11.04
CA GLY A 75 1.52 -19.43 10.79
C GLY A 75 0.68 -19.97 11.95
N CYS A 76 -0.16 -19.12 12.54
CA CYS A 76 -0.98 -19.44 13.70
C CYS A 76 -2.46 -19.13 13.44
N GLN A 77 -3.36 -19.56 14.32
CA GLN A 77 -4.79 -19.22 14.24
C GLN A 77 -5.33 -18.72 15.58
N TRP A 78 -6.25 -17.77 15.51
CA TRP A 78 -7.06 -17.36 16.66
C TRP A 78 -8.20 -18.36 16.82
N LEU A 79 -8.08 -19.25 17.82
CA LEU A 79 -9.09 -20.24 18.12
C LEU A 79 -10.08 -19.69 19.15
N ASP A 80 -11.37 -19.68 18.79
CA ASP A 80 -12.45 -19.49 19.75
C ASP A 80 -12.53 -20.72 20.69
N GLU A 81 -13.02 -20.53 21.92
CA GLU A 81 -13.01 -21.57 22.96
C GLU A 81 -13.71 -22.87 22.52
N ASP A 82 -14.74 -22.78 21.68
CA ASP A 82 -15.48 -23.93 21.14
C ASP A 82 -14.70 -24.72 20.06
N ALA A 83 -13.76 -24.08 19.35
CA ALA A 83 -12.98 -24.69 18.27
C ALA A 83 -11.82 -25.55 18.77
N LEU A 84 -11.38 -25.35 20.01
CA LEU A 84 -10.33 -26.13 20.68
C LEU A 84 -10.75 -27.59 20.92
N MET A 85 -12.05 -27.89 20.90
CA MET A 85 -12.60 -29.22 21.19
C MET A 85 -12.74 -30.12 19.95
N MET A 86 -12.54 -29.59 18.73
CA MET A 86 -12.91 -30.28 17.48
C MET A 86 -11.82 -30.43 16.41
N LYS A 87 -10.61 -29.89 16.60
CA LYS A 87 -9.52 -30.02 15.61
C LYS A 87 -8.28 -30.67 16.18
N ASP A 88 -7.72 -31.60 15.41
CA ASP A 88 -6.40 -32.20 15.58
C ASP A 88 -5.39 -31.19 16.14
N ASN A 89 -4.63 -31.60 17.17
CA ASN A 89 -3.59 -30.87 17.92
C ASN A 89 -2.41 -30.31 17.08
N LYS A 90 -2.58 -30.03 15.79
CA LYS A 90 -1.53 -29.59 14.85
C LYS A 90 -1.57 -28.10 14.50
N ILE A 91 -2.61 -27.36 14.89
CA ILE A 91 -2.72 -25.93 14.58
C ILE A 91 -2.11 -25.10 15.73
N LYS A 92 -1.08 -24.32 15.42
CA LYS A 92 -0.46 -23.39 16.38
C LYS A 92 -1.46 -22.28 16.73
N LYS A 93 -1.76 -22.12 18.02
CA LYS A 93 -2.59 -21.00 18.51
C LYS A 93 -1.78 -19.69 18.49
N CYS A 94 -2.38 -18.61 18.03
CA CYS A 94 -1.79 -17.28 18.16
C CYS A 94 -1.87 -16.82 19.63
N THR A 95 -0.78 -16.27 20.14
CA THR A 95 -0.69 -15.77 21.53
C THR A 95 -0.91 -14.27 21.62
N GLY A 96 -0.53 -13.53 20.57
CA GLY A 96 -0.40 -12.08 20.61
C GLY A 96 0.98 -11.63 21.07
N ASP A 97 1.82 -12.50 21.62
CA ASP A 97 3.18 -12.13 22.05
C ASP A 97 4.21 -12.25 20.91
N GLU A 98 3.76 -12.61 19.70
CA GLU A 98 4.62 -12.69 18.54
C GLU A 98 5.20 -11.31 18.16
N LYS A 99 6.44 -11.31 17.66
CA LYS A 99 7.19 -10.07 17.38
C LYS A 99 7.33 -9.86 15.88
N LEU A 100 6.84 -8.73 15.35
CA LEU A 100 6.95 -8.39 13.93
C LEU A 100 8.41 -8.28 13.48
N GLU A 101 9.32 -7.94 14.39
CA GLU A 101 10.77 -7.87 14.14
C GLU A 101 11.35 -9.21 13.68
N SER A 102 10.73 -10.32 14.09
CA SER A 102 11.17 -11.67 13.69
C SER A 102 10.81 -12.03 12.24
N LEU A 103 9.96 -11.24 11.59
CA LEU A 103 9.51 -11.51 10.23
C LEU A 103 10.50 -10.93 9.20
N PRO A 104 10.73 -11.63 8.07
CA PRO A 104 11.58 -11.10 6.98
C PRO A 104 11.12 -9.75 6.41
N ILE A 105 9.81 -9.46 6.47
CA ILE A 105 9.22 -8.23 5.96
C ILE A 105 9.59 -6.98 6.78
N SER A 106 10.06 -7.14 8.02
CA SER A 106 10.39 -6.02 8.92
C SER A 106 11.54 -5.15 8.40
N ASN A 107 12.50 -5.75 7.70
CA ASN A 107 13.70 -5.09 7.19
C ASN A 107 13.67 -4.78 5.69
N ASN A 108 12.88 -5.55 4.91
CA ASN A 108 12.89 -5.48 3.43
C ASN A 108 11.48 -5.29 2.86
N MET A 109 10.74 -4.30 3.38
CA MET A 109 9.41 -4.00 2.85
C MET A 109 9.53 -3.24 1.51
N ASP A 110 8.96 -3.81 0.45
CA ASP A 110 8.72 -3.04 -0.77
C ASP A 110 7.52 -2.10 -0.55
N VAL A 111 7.81 -0.81 -0.47
CA VAL A 111 6.81 0.23 -0.20
C VAL A 111 6.41 1.03 -1.43
N ARG A 112 6.80 0.61 -2.65
CA ARG A 112 6.48 1.35 -3.89
C ARG A 112 4.98 1.54 -4.09
N THR A 113 4.21 0.46 -4.02
CA THR A 113 2.75 0.51 -4.15
C THR A 113 2.12 1.25 -2.97
N THR A 114 2.61 0.99 -1.75
CA THR A 114 2.17 1.67 -0.54
C THR A 114 2.38 3.17 -0.61
N TYR A 115 3.48 3.62 -1.21
CA TYR A 115 3.79 5.03 -1.40
C TYR A 115 2.78 5.71 -2.33
N ASN A 116 2.34 5.03 -3.38
CA ASN A 116 1.28 5.55 -4.25
C ASN A 116 -0.07 5.66 -3.53
N ILE A 117 -0.39 4.71 -2.64
CA ILE A 117 -1.58 4.79 -1.78
C ILE A 117 -1.45 6.00 -0.83
N TYR A 118 -0.29 6.16 -0.19
CA TYR A 118 0.01 7.31 0.66
C TYR A 118 -0.18 8.64 -0.08
N LYS A 119 0.36 8.77 -1.29
CA LYS A 119 0.16 9.97 -2.13
C LYS A 119 -1.31 10.18 -2.51
N ALA A 120 -2.06 9.13 -2.81
CA ALA A 120 -3.47 9.24 -3.16
C ALA A 120 -4.32 9.75 -1.98
N VAL A 121 -4.07 9.23 -0.77
CA VAL A 121 -4.72 9.71 0.46
C VAL A 121 -4.31 11.16 0.73
N TYR A 122 -3.02 11.48 0.61
CA TYR A 122 -2.52 12.84 0.83
C TYR A 122 -3.12 13.84 -0.15
N ALA A 123 -3.22 13.49 -1.44
CA ALA A 123 -3.89 14.31 -2.45
C ALA A 123 -5.37 14.54 -2.12
N THR A 124 -6.05 13.52 -1.60
CA THR A 124 -7.44 13.65 -1.13
C THR A 124 -7.56 14.60 0.05
N VAL A 125 -6.66 14.50 1.03
CA VAL A 125 -6.60 15.43 2.17
C VAL A 125 -6.37 16.86 1.69
N LEU A 126 -5.44 17.07 0.75
CA LEU A 126 -5.21 18.38 0.14
C LEU A 126 -6.46 18.90 -0.59
N ALA A 127 -7.18 18.04 -1.31
CA ALA A 127 -8.39 18.43 -2.02
C ALA A 127 -9.51 18.86 -1.05
N LEU A 128 -9.69 18.13 0.04
CA LEU A 128 -10.62 18.48 1.10
C LEU A 128 -10.20 19.77 1.82
N LYS A 129 -8.89 19.98 2.02
CA LYS A 129 -8.35 21.20 2.59
C LYS A 129 -8.63 22.42 1.71
N ASP A 130 -8.41 22.29 0.39
CA ASP A 130 -8.72 23.34 -0.58
C ASP A 130 -10.22 23.67 -0.59
N LEU A 131 -11.08 22.65 -0.48
CA LEU A 131 -12.54 22.83 -0.35
C LEU A 131 -12.89 23.60 0.94
N MET A 132 -12.29 23.22 2.07
CA MET A 132 -12.53 23.85 3.37
C MET A 132 -12.03 25.30 3.45
N MET A 133 -10.89 25.61 2.81
CA MET A 133 -10.29 26.96 2.82
C MET A 133 -10.85 27.89 1.74
N CYS A 134 -11.85 27.44 0.97
CA CYS A 134 -12.44 28.20 -0.11
C CYS A 134 -13.11 29.49 0.40
N ILE A 135 -12.77 30.62 -0.22
CA ILE A 135 -13.30 31.95 0.12
C ILE A 135 -14.56 32.21 -0.71
N LYS A 136 -15.67 32.56 -0.04
CA LYS A 136 -16.92 32.92 -0.72
C LYS A 136 -16.69 34.09 -1.69
N GLY A 137 -17.12 33.96 -2.94
CA GLY A 137 -16.86 34.95 -3.99
C GLY A 137 -15.48 34.80 -4.65
N GLY A 138 -14.75 33.72 -4.38
CA GLY A 138 -13.53 33.34 -5.09
C GLY A 138 -13.46 31.83 -5.33
N GLY A 139 -14.58 31.13 -5.19
CA GLY A 139 -14.65 29.70 -5.36
C GLY A 139 -14.63 29.28 -6.83
N PRO A 140 -14.23 28.04 -7.13
CA PRO A 140 -14.07 27.60 -8.52
C PRO A 140 -15.37 27.19 -9.20
N PHE A 141 -16.52 27.28 -8.50
CA PHE A 141 -17.83 26.85 -9.01
C PHE A 141 -18.66 28.02 -9.52
N ILE A 142 -19.86 27.71 -10.05
CA ILE A 142 -20.78 28.69 -10.64
C ILE A 142 -20.98 29.86 -9.67
N GLN A 143 -20.91 31.09 -10.19
CA GLN A 143 -21.02 32.34 -9.39
C GLN A 143 -19.95 32.47 -8.29
N GLU A 144 -18.75 31.93 -8.53
CA GLU A 144 -17.62 32.00 -7.59
C GLU A 144 -17.95 31.39 -6.21
N THR A 145 -18.83 30.38 -6.23
CA THR A 145 -19.30 29.70 -5.02
C THR A 145 -18.31 28.63 -4.58
N CYS A 146 -18.33 28.36 -3.27
CA CYS A 146 -17.58 27.30 -2.63
C CYS A 146 -18.52 26.14 -2.29
N ALA A 147 -18.01 24.92 -2.37
CA ALA A 147 -18.72 23.76 -1.84
C ALA A 147 -18.75 23.78 -0.31
N ASN A 148 -19.80 23.22 0.29
CA ASN A 148 -19.89 23.06 1.74
C ASN A 148 -19.14 21.78 2.16
N ILE A 149 -18.15 21.90 3.05
CA ILE A 149 -17.37 20.75 3.53
C ILE A 149 -18.21 19.73 4.31
N SER A 150 -19.34 20.14 4.89
CA SER A 150 -20.24 19.23 5.61
C SER A 150 -21.24 18.51 4.69
N ASP A 151 -21.39 18.98 3.44
CA ASP A 151 -22.39 18.49 2.49
C ASP A 151 -21.86 18.62 1.06
N PHE A 152 -20.66 18.08 0.83
CA PHE A 152 -20.06 18.09 -0.51
C PHE A 152 -20.45 16.83 -1.27
N HIS A 153 -20.49 16.96 -2.59
CA HIS A 153 -20.63 15.83 -3.50
C HIS A 153 -19.26 15.32 -3.96
N PRO A 154 -19.10 14.01 -4.26
CA PRO A 154 -17.82 13.43 -4.69
C PRO A 154 -17.17 14.13 -5.89
N TRP A 155 -17.97 14.66 -6.82
CA TRP A 155 -17.46 15.38 -7.99
C TRP A 155 -16.75 16.70 -7.62
N GLN A 156 -17.12 17.35 -6.51
CA GLN A 156 -16.48 18.57 -6.03
C GLN A 156 -15.07 18.26 -5.51
N VAL A 157 -14.90 17.14 -4.79
CA VAL A 157 -13.56 16.66 -4.38
C VAL A 157 -12.74 16.26 -5.60
N CYS A 158 -13.36 15.58 -6.58
CA CYS A 158 -12.70 15.22 -7.84
C CYS A 158 -12.18 16.45 -8.60
N PHE A 159 -12.94 17.55 -8.61
CA PHE A 159 -12.51 18.81 -9.18
C PHE A 159 -11.22 19.34 -8.51
N HIS A 160 -11.18 19.41 -7.18
CA HIS A 160 -10.00 19.86 -6.44
C HIS A 160 -8.81 18.89 -6.60
N LEU A 161 -9.06 17.58 -6.63
CA LEU A 161 -8.04 16.57 -6.93
C LEU A 161 -7.39 16.82 -8.29
N ASN A 162 -8.17 17.10 -9.33
CA ASN A 162 -7.63 17.41 -10.66
C ASN A 162 -6.76 18.68 -10.66
N LEU A 163 -7.13 19.71 -9.88
CA LEU A 163 -6.30 20.91 -9.73
C LEU A 163 -4.97 20.60 -9.07
N ILE A 164 -4.96 19.81 -8.00
CA ILE A 164 -3.75 19.40 -7.28
C ILE A 164 -2.84 18.58 -8.20
N MET A 165 -3.40 17.60 -8.91
CA MET A 165 -2.67 16.72 -9.83
C MET A 165 -2.00 17.51 -10.97
N ARG A 166 -2.67 18.55 -11.49
CA ARG A 166 -2.09 19.44 -12.51
C ARG A 166 -0.91 20.26 -11.95
N LYS A 167 -1.06 20.82 -10.76
CA LYS A 167 0.03 21.57 -10.10
C LYS A 167 1.25 20.67 -9.82
N SER A 168 1.04 19.44 -9.36
CA SER A 168 2.14 18.50 -9.12
C SER A 168 2.87 18.11 -10.40
N HIS A 169 2.15 17.92 -11.51
CA HIS A 169 2.76 17.64 -12.82
C HIS A 169 3.68 18.78 -13.26
N MET A 170 3.19 20.02 -13.16
CA MET A 170 3.97 21.22 -13.50
C MET A 170 5.24 21.34 -12.64
N CYS A 171 5.16 21.12 -11.33
CA CYS A 171 6.33 21.17 -10.45
C CYS A 171 7.34 20.03 -10.69
N GLU A 172 6.89 18.85 -11.14
CA GLU A 172 7.79 17.75 -11.51
C GLU A 172 8.49 17.99 -12.84
N GLU A 173 7.88 18.73 -13.77
CA GLU A 173 8.48 19.14 -15.04
C GLU A 173 9.52 20.24 -14.84
N GLU A 174 9.23 21.24 -14.01
CA GLU A 174 10.18 22.32 -13.66
C GLU A 174 11.45 21.81 -12.96
N LYS A 175 11.36 20.71 -12.20
CA LYS A 175 12.53 20.10 -11.54
C LYS A 175 13.43 19.28 -12.47
N ARG A 176 12.98 18.99 -13.71
CA ARG A 176 13.75 18.23 -14.71
C ARG A 176 14.50 19.13 -15.71
N GLN A 177 14.30 20.45 -15.65
CA GLN A 177 15.07 21.47 -16.38
C GLN A 177 16.16 22.05 -15.48
#